data_AF-A0A836KPW5-F1
#
_entry.id   AF-A0A836KPW5-F1
#
_cell.length_a   1.000
_cell.length_b   1.000
_cell.length_c   1.000
_cell.angle_alpha   90.00
_cell.angle_beta   90.00
_cell.angle_gamma   90.00
#
_symmetry.space_group_name_H-M   'P 1'
#
loop_
_entity.id
_entity.type
_entity.pdbx_description
1 polymer ?
#
loop_
_entity_poly.entity_id
_entity_poly.type
_entity_poly.pdbx_seq_one_letter_code
_entity_poly.pdbx_strand_id
1 'polypeptide(L)'
;MFPVDPDLEPSLSDPLFMLRLYKRVAYGLAPRPRRDGARAFLPSFLSIDGLYVESKNAVVNAAALPSAVEPIFPTSLLTRKEVRLLLCVLPLEEEEDTVESAWDEGTVGATHRNRRSSSSRGIRPGSVMRALRDIVPFRTWQVWQTVSAVRRMVQESPVMTPFEEHLVDVLNWRANPRRQATEAAPPPLERREALAFMEDPGALSSSESHVLLNYCASEDGATAGLYLGFEAHLLHQLLFSEVIPAVAEYPLLMGRFAEATLEIGDREGCHTGTLALQCSLESLELRYPEHGQQIPPDLDLGQLVQAELTPRHFFSVCTALRTGFQQEESDQLYYYLKKDRDTEDGVLVADLLAAYRQYFPSVRVSMMQLVQAAVTQWMRRNAKDAPAFVQLYSALREWGTARVPIKVFIGALRAAGVPDGVSGVLDVELEWLRLKAPTRVDLLLMLCTPVPPSRAAVTRKLFERLDENRSETVTCAAILRCFNPELIDGNAVRRQGALWKKALEEYVAELGEGELDYDVFAYFWYMVSAGVEDDPTFTLALWKAFGLSDDGKRPRRS
;
A
#
# COMPACT_ATOMS: atom_id res chain seq x y z
N MET A 1 -10.70 12.66 -19.26
CA MET A 1 -11.38 11.79 -18.27
C MET A 1 -12.12 10.70 -19.02
N PHE A 2 -11.91 9.42 -18.69
CA PHE A 2 -12.63 8.32 -19.36
C PHE A 2 -14.13 8.40 -19.03
N PRO A 3 -15.03 8.31 -20.03
CA PRO A 3 -16.46 8.21 -19.74
C PRO A 3 -16.72 6.90 -19.01
N VAL A 4 -17.25 7.00 -17.79
CA VAL A 4 -17.71 5.84 -17.02
C VAL A 4 -19.04 5.40 -17.61
N ASP A 5 -19.11 4.14 -18.05
CA ASP A 5 -20.36 3.51 -18.44
C ASP A 5 -21.30 3.45 -17.22
N PRO A 6 -22.53 3.98 -17.28
CA PRO A 6 -23.48 3.94 -16.15
C PRO A 6 -23.70 2.52 -15.61
N ASP A 7 -23.59 1.50 -16.48
CA ASP A 7 -23.73 0.10 -16.08
C ASP A 7 -22.56 -0.42 -15.23
N LEU A 8 -21.44 0.32 -15.20
CA LEU A 8 -20.20 -0.03 -14.51
C LEU A 8 -19.97 0.81 -13.23
N GLU A 9 -20.70 1.91 -13.06
CA GLU A 9 -20.63 2.79 -11.89
C GLU A 9 -20.88 2.07 -10.54
N PRO A 10 -21.84 1.12 -10.43
CA PRO A 10 -22.02 0.35 -9.19
C PRO A 10 -20.81 -0.53 -8.83
N SER A 11 -20.04 -0.96 -9.84
CA SER A 11 -18.84 -1.78 -9.60
C SER A 11 -17.67 -0.94 -9.09
N LEU A 12 -17.58 0.33 -9.50
CA LEU A 12 -16.57 1.27 -9.02
C LEU A 12 -16.75 1.65 -7.55
N SER A 13 -18.00 1.62 -7.06
CA SER A 13 -18.33 1.93 -5.68
C SER A 13 -18.32 0.71 -4.75
N ASP A 14 -18.14 -0.52 -5.26
CA ASP A 14 -18.00 -1.74 -4.45
C ASP A 14 -16.52 -2.04 -4.13
N PRO A 15 -16.04 -1.75 -2.90
CA PRO A 15 -14.63 -1.93 -2.57
C PRO A 15 -14.21 -3.41 -2.60
N LEU A 16 -15.12 -4.38 -2.40
CA LEU A 16 -14.77 -5.80 -2.56
C LEU A 16 -14.47 -6.16 -4.02
N PHE A 17 -15.22 -5.60 -4.96
CA PHE A 17 -14.96 -5.79 -6.38
C PHE A 17 -13.65 -5.12 -6.78
N MET A 18 -13.46 -3.86 -6.38
CA MET A 18 -12.26 -3.09 -6.74
C MET A 18 -10.96 -3.70 -6.16
N LEU A 19 -10.98 -4.21 -4.92
CA LEU A 19 -9.81 -4.88 -4.34
C LEU A 19 -9.48 -6.18 -5.10
N ARG A 20 -10.49 -6.97 -5.46
CA ARG A 20 -10.31 -8.19 -6.27
C ARG A 20 -9.79 -7.89 -7.67
N LEU A 21 -10.31 -6.83 -8.30
CA LEU A 21 -9.85 -6.37 -9.61
C LEU A 21 -8.38 -5.95 -9.54
N TYR A 22 -8.01 -5.12 -8.57
CA TYR A 22 -6.62 -4.69 -8.38
C TYR A 22 -5.68 -5.89 -8.21
N LYS A 23 -6.02 -6.86 -7.36
CA LYS A 23 -5.20 -8.06 -7.17
C LYS A 23 -5.08 -8.90 -8.43
N ARG A 24 -6.19 -9.12 -9.15
CA ARG A 24 -6.17 -9.84 -10.43
C ARG A 24 -5.26 -9.15 -11.45
N VAL A 25 -5.28 -7.82 -11.51
CA VAL A 25 -4.37 -7.06 -12.36
C VAL A 25 -2.93 -7.21 -11.86
N ALA A 26 -2.63 -6.87 -10.61
CA ALA A 26 -1.27 -6.87 -10.06
C ALA A 26 -0.59 -8.23 -10.15
N TYR A 27 -1.23 -9.28 -9.63
CA TYR A 27 -0.66 -10.63 -9.59
C TYR A 27 -0.84 -11.39 -10.91
N GLY A 28 -1.80 -10.99 -11.74
CA GLY A 28 -1.98 -11.56 -13.08
C GLY A 28 -1.06 -10.96 -14.14
N LEU A 29 -0.64 -9.69 -13.97
CA LEU A 29 0.27 -9.00 -14.88
C LEU A 29 1.72 -9.44 -14.68
N ALA A 30 2.12 -9.75 -13.45
CA ALA A 30 3.44 -10.30 -13.11
C ALA A 30 3.30 -11.63 -12.36
N PRO A 31 2.78 -12.69 -12.99
CA PRO A 31 2.61 -13.98 -12.35
C PRO A 31 3.97 -14.63 -12.09
N ARG A 32 4.00 -15.59 -11.17
CA ARG A 32 5.17 -16.44 -10.99
C ARG A 32 5.23 -17.53 -12.05
N PRO A 33 6.39 -17.77 -12.68
CA PRO A 33 6.60 -18.99 -13.44
C PRO A 33 6.69 -20.19 -12.50
N ARG A 34 6.11 -21.31 -12.95
CA ARG A 34 5.90 -22.53 -12.14
C ARG A 34 7.17 -23.31 -11.80
N ARG A 35 8.36 -22.91 -12.27
CA ARG A 35 9.59 -23.74 -12.18
C ARG A 35 10.81 -23.02 -11.61
N ASP A 36 11.05 -21.76 -11.97
CA ASP A 36 12.33 -21.10 -11.69
C ASP A 36 12.24 -20.03 -10.60
N GLY A 37 11.05 -19.80 -10.03
CA GLY A 37 10.80 -18.80 -8.98
C GLY A 37 10.90 -17.34 -9.43
N ALA A 38 11.63 -17.05 -10.51
CA ALA A 38 11.89 -15.72 -11.04
C ALA A 38 10.62 -15.06 -11.59
N ARG A 39 10.14 -13.99 -10.97
CA ARG A 39 8.99 -13.24 -11.47
C ARG A 39 9.28 -12.67 -12.87
N ALA A 40 8.25 -12.63 -13.72
CA ALA A 40 8.29 -11.94 -15.00
C ALA A 40 6.91 -11.36 -15.30
N PHE A 41 6.90 -10.23 -16.02
CA PHE A 41 5.67 -9.72 -16.60
C PHE A 41 5.12 -10.65 -17.67
N LEU A 42 3.81 -10.58 -17.93
CA LEU A 42 3.20 -11.29 -19.05
C LEU A 42 3.94 -10.95 -20.36
N PRO A 43 4.26 -11.94 -21.21
CA PRO A 43 4.90 -11.67 -22.51
C PRO A 43 4.07 -10.72 -23.39
N SER A 44 2.74 -10.80 -23.33
CA SER A 44 1.83 -9.87 -24.00
C SER A 44 1.99 -8.44 -23.51
N PHE A 45 2.17 -8.24 -22.19
CA PHE A 45 2.45 -6.93 -21.62
C PHE A 45 3.77 -6.38 -22.14
N LEU A 46 4.86 -7.14 -22.00
CA LEU A 46 6.19 -6.72 -22.45
C LEU A 46 6.23 -6.40 -23.95
N SER A 47 5.53 -7.20 -24.77
CA SER A 47 5.45 -6.97 -26.22
C SER A 47 4.73 -5.69 -26.59
N ILE A 48 3.71 -5.28 -25.83
CA ILE A 48 2.94 -4.06 -26.11
C ILE A 48 3.68 -2.85 -25.53
N ASP A 49 4.19 -2.97 -24.33
CA ASP A 49 4.92 -1.91 -23.65
C ASP A 49 6.21 -1.54 -24.39
N GLY A 50 6.93 -2.51 -24.95
CA GLY A 50 8.12 -2.26 -25.78
C GLY A 50 7.85 -1.46 -27.07
N LEU A 51 6.59 -1.27 -27.48
CA LEU A 51 6.24 -0.39 -28.61
C LEU A 51 6.30 1.10 -28.23
N TYR A 52 6.25 1.41 -26.94
CA TYR A 52 6.13 2.77 -26.42
C TYR A 52 7.45 3.22 -25.78
N VAL A 53 8.34 3.75 -26.61
CA VAL A 53 9.49 4.57 -26.21
C VAL A 53 9.08 6.05 -26.21
N GLU A 54 9.70 6.87 -25.37
CA GLU A 54 9.30 8.27 -25.14
C GLU A 54 9.28 9.09 -26.44
N SER A 55 10.23 8.83 -27.33
CA SER A 55 10.31 9.46 -28.66
C SER A 55 9.16 9.09 -29.61
N LYS A 56 8.45 7.99 -29.37
CA LYS A 56 7.35 7.47 -30.21
C LYS A 56 6.00 7.42 -29.46
N ASN A 57 5.95 7.88 -28.21
CA ASN A 57 4.80 7.79 -27.33
C ASN A 57 3.84 8.98 -27.52
N ALA A 58 3.23 9.08 -28.70
CA ALA A 58 2.28 10.15 -29.02
C ALA A 58 0.95 10.01 -28.26
N VAL A 59 0.30 11.14 -27.99
CA VAL A 59 -1.02 11.15 -27.33
C VAL A 59 -2.09 10.56 -28.23
N VAL A 60 -2.99 9.76 -27.66
CA VAL A 60 -4.15 9.20 -28.36
C VAL A 60 -5.45 9.56 -27.67
N ASN A 61 -6.56 9.49 -28.40
CA ASN A 61 -7.88 9.64 -27.81
C ASN A 61 -8.13 8.49 -26.80
N ALA A 62 -8.71 8.82 -25.64
CA ALA A 62 -9.05 7.84 -24.61
C ALA A 62 -9.88 6.65 -25.13
N ALA A 63 -10.74 6.87 -26.14
CA ALA A 63 -11.54 5.81 -26.77
C ALA A 63 -10.70 4.75 -27.51
N ALA A 64 -9.46 5.05 -27.88
CA ALA A 64 -8.54 4.13 -28.56
C ALA A 64 -7.69 3.30 -27.59
N LEU A 65 -7.62 3.68 -26.31
CA LEU A 65 -6.80 2.96 -25.32
C LEU A 65 -7.27 1.54 -25.01
N PRO A 66 -8.59 1.21 -25.00
CA PRO A 66 -9.03 -0.17 -24.81
C PRO A 66 -8.40 -1.14 -25.81
N SER A 67 -8.25 -0.79 -27.09
CA SER A 67 -7.65 -1.70 -28.08
C SER A 67 -6.15 -1.93 -27.86
N ALA A 68 -5.46 -1.03 -27.17
CA ALA A 68 -4.06 -1.21 -26.78
C ALA A 68 -3.92 -2.09 -25.52
N VAL A 69 -4.88 -2.01 -24.60
CA VAL A 69 -4.80 -2.70 -23.29
C VAL A 69 -5.46 -4.07 -23.29
N GLU A 70 -6.56 -4.25 -24.03
CA GLU A 70 -7.28 -5.54 -24.11
C GLU A 70 -6.38 -6.74 -24.46
N PRO A 71 -5.41 -6.64 -25.39
CA PRO A 71 -4.55 -7.78 -25.73
C PRO A 71 -3.51 -8.13 -24.67
N ILE A 72 -3.27 -7.26 -23.67
CA ILE A 72 -2.34 -7.54 -22.56
C ILE A 72 -2.88 -8.68 -21.70
N PHE A 73 -4.17 -8.65 -21.39
CA PHE A 73 -4.79 -9.55 -20.44
C PHE A 73 -5.53 -10.67 -21.15
N PRO A 74 -5.26 -11.95 -20.86
CA PRO A 74 -6.10 -13.03 -21.35
C PRO A 74 -7.52 -12.87 -20.77
N THR A 75 -8.55 -13.26 -21.53
CA THR A 75 -9.95 -13.10 -21.11
C THR A 75 -10.31 -13.91 -19.87
N SER A 76 -9.54 -14.95 -19.56
CA SER A 76 -9.61 -15.70 -18.30
C SER A 76 -9.13 -14.89 -17.10
N LEU A 77 -8.27 -13.88 -17.31
CA LEU A 77 -7.75 -13.01 -16.26
C LEU A 77 -8.57 -11.75 -16.10
N LEU A 78 -8.96 -11.07 -17.18
CA LEU A 78 -9.83 -9.89 -17.16
C LEU A 78 -10.80 -9.91 -18.36
N THR A 79 -12.06 -9.59 -18.10
CA THR A 79 -13.04 -9.36 -19.16
C THR A 79 -12.84 -7.99 -19.82
N ARG A 80 -13.36 -7.80 -21.03
CA ARG A 80 -13.33 -6.48 -21.70
C ARG A 80 -13.96 -5.36 -20.86
N LYS A 81 -15.03 -5.68 -20.11
CA LYS A 81 -15.68 -4.73 -19.19
C LYS A 81 -14.74 -4.32 -18.06
N GLU A 82 -14.02 -5.28 -17.47
CA GLU A 82 -13.03 -5.04 -16.41
C GLU A 82 -11.82 -4.24 -16.92
N VAL A 83 -11.39 -4.45 -18.16
CA VAL A 83 -10.32 -3.64 -18.78
C VAL A 83 -10.75 -2.18 -18.95
N ARG A 84 -11.99 -1.93 -19.38
CA ARG A 84 -12.54 -0.56 -19.45
C ARG A 84 -12.65 0.09 -18.07
N LEU A 85 -13.12 -0.66 -17.08
CA LEU A 85 -13.16 -0.22 -15.68
C LEU A 85 -11.77 0.14 -15.15
N LEU A 86 -10.76 -0.70 -15.44
CA LEU A 86 -9.38 -0.46 -15.06
C LEU A 86 -8.90 0.89 -15.62
N LEU A 87 -9.12 1.16 -16.91
CA LEU A 87 -8.75 2.43 -17.54
C LEU A 87 -9.40 3.65 -16.87
N CYS A 88 -10.62 3.53 -16.33
CA CYS A 88 -11.29 4.61 -15.60
C CYS A 88 -10.66 4.92 -14.24
N VAL A 89 -9.97 3.97 -13.60
CA VAL A 89 -9.42 4.13 -12.25
C VAL A 89 -7.90 4.32 -12.21
N LEU A 90 -7.22 4.10 -13.34
CA LEU A 90 -5.80 4.41 -13.45
C LEU A 90 -5.60 5.94 -13.32
N PRO A 91 -4.53 6.38 -12.63
CA PRO A 91 -4.21 7.80 -12.47
C PRO A 91 -3.64 8.37 -13.79
N LEU A 92 -4.51 8.54 -14.79
CA LEU A 92 -4.17 9.01 -16.13
C LEU A 92 -4.64 10.44 -16.30
N GLU A 93 -3.71 11.31 -16.71
CA GLU A 93 -3.99 12.72 -17.01
C GLU A 93 -4.06 12.94 -18.52
N GLU A 94 -4.86 13.92 -18.95
CA GLU A 94 -4.85 14.35 -20.34
C GLU A 94 -3.64 15.25 -20.57
N GLU A 95 -2.79 14.84 -21.50
CA GLU A 95 -1.57 15.52 -21.90
C GLU A 95 -1.81 16.27 -23.21
N GLU A 96 -1.16 17.43 -23.35
CA GLU A 96 -1.09 18.13 -24.64
C GLU A 96 0.03 17.53 -25.49
N ASP A 97 -0.24 17.32 -26.78
CA ASP A 97 0.76 16.85 -27.73
C ASP A 97 1.85 17.91 -27.94
N THR A 98 2.87 17.90 -27.10
CA THR A 98 4.06 18.73 -27.21
C THR A 98 5.10 18.02 -28.07
N VAL A 99 4.75 17.75 -29.32
CA VAL A 99 5.76 17.53 -30.36
C VAL A 99 6.28 18.90 -30.77
N GLU A 100 7.12 19.50 -29.93
CA GLU A 100 8.03 20.52 -30.42
C GLU A 100 9.20 19.81 -31.08
N SER A 101 9.13 19.76 -32.40
CA SER A 101 10.22 19.47 -33.31
C SER A 101 11.40 20.42 -33.03
N ALA A 102 12.28 20.05 -32.09
CA ALA A 102 13.60 20.65 -31.95
C ALA A 102 14.60 19.90 -32.84
N TRP A 103 14.34 19.91 -34.14
CA TRP A 103 15.30 19.57 -35.19
C TRP A 103 15.12 20.59 -36.30
N ASP A 104 15.60 21.81 -36.06
CA ASP A 104 16.25 22.60 -37.10
C ASP A 104 17.02 23.76 -36.46
N GLU A 105 18.34 23.74 -36.64
CA GLU A 105 19.19 24.89 -36.41
C GLU A 105 18.78 26.03 -37.36
N GLY A 106 18.55 27.21 -36.77
CA GLY A 106 18.77 28.48 -37.46
C GLY A 106 17.59 29.03 -38.27
N THR A 107 16.82 29.93 -37.66
CA THR A 107 16.67 31.30 -38.19
C THR A 107 15.99 32.23 -37.20
N VAL A 108 16.68 33.32 -36.87
CA VAL A 108 16.11 34.51 -36.23
C VAL A 108 15.10 35.14 -37.19
N GLY A 109 13.86 35.31 -36.77
CA GLY A 109 12.86 36.02 -37.58
C GLY A 109 11.49 36.10 -36.92
N ALA A 110 11.19 37.26 -36.34
CA ALA A 110 9.88 37.58 -35.79
C ALA A 110 8.75 37.37 -36.82
N THR A 111 7.71 36.63 -36.43
CA THR A 111 6.27 36.88 -36.68
C THR A 111 5.47 35.59 -36.52
N HIS A 112 4.71 35.43 -35.44
CA HIS A 112 3.42 34.71 -35.44
C HIS A 112 2.67 34.96 -34.13
N ARG A 113 2.04 36.14 -34.03
CA ARG A 113 0.80 36.25 -33.26
C ARG A 113 -0.29 35.52 -34.06
N ASN A 114 -1.06 34.67 -33.39
CA ASN A 114 -2.19 33.86 -33.90
C ASN A 114 -1.83 32.57 -34.67
N ARG A 115 -1.42 31.54 -33.92
CA ARG A 115 -1.97 30.19 -34.10
C ARG A 115 -2.46 29.72 -32.74
N ARG A 116 -3.78 29.68 -32.54
CA ARG A 116 -4.38 28.74 -31.58
C ARG A 116 -4.12 27.36 -32.18
N SER A 117 -2.97 26.75 -31.89
CA SER A 117 -2.80 25.33 -32.10
C SER A 117 -3.81 24.65 -31.18
N SER A 118 -4.85 24.07 -31.77
CA SER A 118 -5.62 23.03 -31.11
C SER A 118 -4.68 21.84 -30.93
N SER A 119 -3.81 21.88 -29.93
CA SER A 119 -3.08 20.70 -29.48
C SER A 119 -4.14 19.68 -29.09
N SER A 120 -4.15 18.53 -29.76
CA SER A 120 -5.05 17.45 -29.37
C SER A 120 -4.68 17.01 -27.97
N ARG A 121 -5.57 17.22 -27.01
CA ARG A 121 -5.45 16.63 -25.68
C ARG A 121 -5.77 15.14 -25.77
N GLY A 122 -4.90 14.32 -25.21
CA GLY A 122 -5.05 12.86 -25.24
C GLY A 122 -4.27 12.22 -24.11
N ILE A 123 -4.21 10.90 -24.10
CA ILE A 123 -3.46 10.14 -23.11
C ILE A 123 -2.37 9.39 -23.86
N ARG A 124 -1.14 9.43 -23.36
CA ARG A 124 -0.04 8.65 -23.92
C ARG A 124 -0.21 7.17 -23.55
N PRO A 125 -0.18 6.22 -24.50
CA PRO A 125 -0.25 4.79 -24.17
C PRO A 125 0.85 4.32 -23.22
N GLY A 126 2.06 4.89 -23.32
CA GLY A 126 3.15 4.60 -22.37
C GLY A 126 2.82 5.01 -20.93
N SER A 127 2.02 6.07 -20.71
CA SER A 127 1.52 6.46 -19.38
C SER A 127 0.57 5.39 -18.82
N VAL A 128 -0.19 4.70 -19.69
CA VAL A 128 -1.03 3.56 -19.30
C VAL A 128 -0.18 2.36 -18.90
N MET A 129 0.83 2.00 -19.70
CA MET A 129 1.72 0.87 -19.38
C MET A 129 2.47 1.11 -18.08
N ARG A 130 2.94 2.34 -17.85
CA ARG A 130 3.54 2.75 -16.58
C ARG A 130 2.57 2.62 -15.42
N ALA A 131 1.33 3.08 -15.57
CA ALA A 131 0.32 2.94 -14.52
C ALA A 131 0.01 1.46 -14.19
N LEU A 132 0.07 0.57 -15.20
CA LEU A 132 -0.05 -0.88 -15.00
C LEU A 132 1.17 -1.49 -14.27
N ARG A 133 2.39 -1.06 -14.58
CA ARG A 133 3.61 -1.46 -13.83
C ARG A 133 3.54 -1.00 -12.37
N ASP A 134 3.08 0.22 -12.15
CA ASP A 134 2.94 0.84 -10.82
C ASP A 134 1.90 0.14 -9.92
N ILE A 135 0.95 -0.58 -10.51
CA ILE A 135 -0.01 -1.43 -9.77
C ILE A 135 0.69 -2.63 -9.15
N VAL A 136 1.75 -3.16 -9.79
CA VAL A 136 2.47 -4.34 -9.34
C VAL A 136 3.32 -3.98 -8.11
N PRO A 137 3.15 -4.67 -6.96
CA PRO A 137 3.76 -4.26 -5.70
C PRO A 137 5.24 -4.71 -5.55
N PHE A 138 5.86 -5.19 -6.63
CA PHE A 138 7.24 -5.68 -6.67
C PHE A 138 8.15 -4.64 -7.35
N ARG A 139 8.34 -3.47 -6.73
CA ARG A 139 9.05 -2.34 -7.33
C ARG A 139 10.56 -2.57 -7.39
N THR A 140 11.16 -3.03 -6.30
CA THR A 140 12.60 -3.30 -6.24
C THR A 140 12.99 -4.43 -7.18
N TRP A 141 12.14 -5.45 -7.32
CA TRP A 141 12.32 -6.47 -8.37
C TRP A 141 12.34 -5.86 -9.77
N GLN A 142 11.41 -4.94 -10.09
CA GLN A 142 11.38 -4.27 -11.40
C GLN A 142 12.66 -3.44 -11.63
N VAL A 143 13.07 -2.64 -10.63
CA VAL A 143 14.30 -1.85 -10.70
C VAL A 143 15.52 -2.73 -10.94
N TRP A 144 15.63 -3.84 -10.22
CA TRP A 144 16.73 -4.78 -10.40
C TRP A 144 16.80 -5.35 -11.83
N GLN A 145 15.65 -5.72 -12.41
CA GLN A 145 15.59 -6.21 -13.79
C GLN A 145 16.02 -5.13 -14.79
N THR A 146 15.54 -3.90 -14.62
CA THR A 146 15.92 -2.76 -15.46
C THR A 146 17.41 -2.46 -15.36
N VAL A 147 17.97 -2.39 -14.14
CA VAL A 147 19.41 -2.18 -13.91
C VAL A 147 20.23 -3.29 -14.56
N SER A 148 19.83 -4.55 -14.39
CA SER A 148 20.53 -5.70 -14.98
C SER A 148 20.53 -5.67 -16.51
N ALA A 149 19.43 -5.23 -17.13
CA ALA A 149 19.32 -5.10 -18.58
C ALA A 149 20.23 -4.00 -19.11
N VAL A 150 20.22 -2.81 -18.50
CA VAL A 150 21.06 -1.67 -18.92
C VAL A 150 22.54 -1.97 -18.70
N ARG A 151 22.91 -2.55 -17.55
CA ARG A 151 24.32 -2.92 -17.29
C ARG A 151 24.86 -3.90 -18.32
N ARG A 152 24.06 -4.86 -18.77
CA ARG A 152 24.46 -5.78 -19.84
C ARG A 152 24.78 -5.03 -21.14
N MET A 153 23.91 -4.10 -21.52
CA MET A 153 24.12 -3.23 -22.69
C MET A 153 25.40 -2.38 -22.54
N VAL A 154 25.64 -1.80 -21.36
CA VAL A 154 26.85 -1.00 -21.07
C VAL A 154 28.11 -1.87 -21.17
N GLN A 155 28.10 -3.08 -20.61
CA GLN A 155 29.24 -4.02 -20.65
C GLN A 155 29.56 -4.52 -22.06
N GLU A 156 28.55 -4.61 -22.93
CA GLU A 156 28.72 -4.97 -24.34
C GLU A 156 29.26 -3.80 -25.20
N SER A 157 29.20 -2.56 -24.70
CA SER A 157 29.73 -1.38 -25.37
C SER A 157 31.24 -1.19 -25.09
N PRO A 158 32.10 -1.10 -26.13
CA PRO A 158 33.52 -0.84 -25.95
C PRO A 158 33.87 0.62 -25.66
N VAL A 159 32.89 1.54 -25.73
CA VAL A 159 33.08 2.98 -25.58
C VAL A 159 32.07 3.54 -24.58
N MET A 160 32.54 4.50 -23.78
CA MET A 160 31.71 5.30 -22.87
C MET A 160 30.65 6.06 -23.66
N THR A 161 29.40 6.00 -23.22
CA THR A 161 28.32 6.69 -23.95
C THR A 161 28.32 8.19 -23.67
N PRO A 162 27.81 9.05 -24.57
CA PRO A 162 27.75 10.49 -24.33
C PRO A 162 27.02 10.86 -23.03
N PHE A 163 25.95 10.13 -22.70
CA PHE A 163 25.22 10.31 -21.45
C PHE A 163 26.09 9.95 -20.23
N GLU A 164 26.84 8.85 -20.30
CA GLU A 164 27.76 8.45 -19.24
C GLU A 164 28.87 9.47 -19.04
N GLU A 165 29.47 9.99 -20.12
CA GLU A 165 30.49 11.04 -20.08
C GLU A 165 29.96 12.29 -19.37
N HIS A 166 28.76 12.74 -19.75
CA HIS A 166 28.11 13.90 -19.15
C HIS A 166 27.79 13.67 -17.66
N LEU A 167 27.28 12.48 -17.31
CA LEU A 167 26.99 12.10 -15.93
C LEU A 167 28.26 12.13 -15.07
N VAL A 168 29.37 11.58 -15.58
CA VAL A 168 30.66 11.56 -14.90
C VAL A 168 31.23 12.97 -14.76
N ASP A 169 31.10 13.84 -15.77
CA ASP A 169 31.56 15.23 -15.66
C ASP A 169 30.81 15.99 -14.56
N VAL A 170 29.48 15.86 -14.49
CA VAL A 170 28.65 16.46 -13.44
C VAL A 170 29.06 15.96 -12.05
N LEU A 171 29.27 14.65 -11.88
CA LEU A 171 29.70 14.07 -10.60
C LEU A 171 31.11 14.54 -10.21
N ASN A 172 32.06 14.56 -11.16
CA ASN A 172 33.42 15.00 -10.93
C ASN A 172 33.50 16.49 -10.58
N TRP A 173 32.70 17.33 -11.23
CA TRP A 173 32.61 18.76 -10.91
C TRP A 173 32.05 18.96 -9.49
N ARG A 174 30.99 18.23 -9.10
CA ARG A 174 30.42 18.30 -7.74
C ARG A 174 31.35 17.81 -6.64
N ALA A 175 32.15 16.79 -6.92
CA ALA A 175 33.09 16.22 -5.95
C ALA A 175 34.39 17.04 -5.78
N ASN A 176 34.69 17.98 -6.70
CA ASN A 176 35.97 18.68 -6.74
C ASN A 176 35.83 20.20 -6.51
N PRO A 177 36.09 20.70 -5.29
CA PRO A 177 36.02 22.14 -4.98
C PRO A 177 36.95 23.01 -5.82
N ARG A 178 38.07 22.46 -6.33
CA ARG A 178 38.99 23.21 -7.19
C ARG A 178 38.36 23.48 -8.56
N ARG A 179 37.70 22.48 -9.16
CA ARG A 179 36.98 22.66 -10.44
C ARG A 179 35.83 23.66 -10.28
N GLN A 180 35.09 23.61 -9.18
CA GLN A 180 34.01 24.57 -8.90
C GLN A 180 34.49 26.02 -8.83
N ALA A 181 35.75 26.24 -8.42
CA ALA A 181 36.35 27.56 -8.35
C ALA A 181 36.92 28.06 -9.70
N THR A 182 37.24 27.17 -10.64
CA THR A 182 37.97 27.50 -11.87
C THR A 182 37.17 27.30 -13.16
N GLU A 183 36.16 26.44 -13.14
CA GLU A 183 35.39 26.03 -14.32
C GLU A 183 33.91 26.40 -14.15
N ALA A 184 33.26 26.73 -15.27
CA ALA A 184 31.81 26.88 -15.29
C ALA A 184 31.16 25.54 -14.93
N ALA A 185 30.00 25.59 -14.28
CA ALA A 185 29.24 24.37 -13.99
C ALA A 185 28.86 23.68 -15.32
N PRO A 186 29.02 22.35 -15.42
CA PRO A 186 28.50 21.61 -16.57
C PRO A 186 26.98 21.80 -16.68
N PRO A 187 26.41 21.65 -17.88
CA PRO A 187 24.97 21.72 -18.04
C PRO A 187 24.28 20.71 -17.12
N PRO A 188 23.06 21.00 -16.64
CA PRO A 188 22.32 20.05 -15.83
C PRO A 188 21.94 18.84 -16.68
N LEU A 189 22.05 17.64 -16.10
CA LEU A 189 21.53 16.43 -16.71
C LEU A 189 20.02 16.56 -16.95
N GLU A 190 19.56 16.19 -18.13
CA GLU A 190 18.14 16.23 -18.45
C GLU A 190 17.50 14.84 -18.30
N ARG A 191 16.24 14.79 -17.81
CA ARG A 191 15.48 13.53 -17.76
C ARG A 191 15.37 12.87 -19.14
N ARG A 192 15.19 13.68 -20.18
CA ARG A 192 15.06 13.22 -21.57
C ARG A 192 16.35 12.57 -22.08
N GLU A 193 17.51 13.06 -21.66
CA GLU A 193 18.81 12.49 -22.01
C GLU A 193 18.98 11.08 -21.42
N ALA A 194 18.62 10.91 -20.15
CA ALA A 194 18.63 9.60 -19.49
C ALA A 194 17.63 8.61 -20.11
N LEU A 195 16.43 9.08 -20.46
CA LEU A 195 15.42 8.27 -21.17
C LEU A 195 15.94 7.85 -22.56
N ALA A 196 16.50 8.79 -23.33
CA ALA A 196 17.06 8.48 -24.64
C ALA A 196 18.18 7.43 -24.58
N PHE A 197 19.09 7.56 -23.62
CA PHE A 197 20.15 6.56 -23.41
C PHE A 197 19.61 5.16 -23.07
N MET A 198 18.58 5.08 -22.22
CA MET A 198 18.00 3.80 -21.81
C MET A 198 17.13 3.15 -22.90
N GLU A 199 16.56 3.95 -23.80
CA GLU A 199 15.58 3.48 -24.80
C GLU A 199 16.20 3.24 -26.19
N ASP A 200 17.33 3.86 -26.53
CA ASP A 200 17.98 3.75 -27.85
C ASP A 200 19.15 2.76 -27.82
N PRO A 201 19.23 1.73 -28.70
CA PRO A 201 18.37 1.42 -29.85
C PRO A 201 17.24 0.40 -29.60
N GLY A 202 16.78 0.23 -28.35
CA GLY A 202 15.62 -0.60 -28.02
C GLY A 202 15.80 -1.45 -26.76
N ALA A 203 16.63 -1.01 -25.81
CA ALA A 203 16.95 -1.79 -24.61
C ALA A 203 15.79 -1.82 -23.61
N LEU A 204 15.05 -0.71 -23.46
CA LEU A 204 13.96 -0.55 -22.50
C LEU A 204 12.76 0.19 -23.11
N SER A 205 11.57 -0.08 -22.58
CA SER A 205 10.39 0.76 -22.84
C SER A 205 10.42 2.06 -22.03
N SER A 206 9.58 3.04 -22.40
CA SER A 206 9.41 4.25 -21.60
C SER A 206 8.99 3.93 -20.17
N SER A 207 8.09 2.96 -19.96
CA SER A 207 7.64 2.63 -18.62
C SER A 207 8.74 1.99 -17.76
N GLU A 208 9.66 1.20 -18.34
CA GLU A 208 10.83 0.63 -17.64
C GLU A 208 11.85 1.69 -17.26
N SER A 209 12.20 2.56 -18.19
CA SER A 209 13.10 3.69 -17.96
C SER A 209 12.57 4.60 -16.85
N HIS A 210 11.25 4.85 -16.85
CA HIS A 210 10.60 5.62 -15.79
C HIS A 210 10.64 4.94 -14.42
N VAL A 211 10.52 3.61 -14.34
CA VAL A 211 10.64 2.89 -13.05
C VAL A 211 12.00 3.13 -12.40
N LEU A 212 13.09 3.01 -13.18
CA LEU A 212 14.44 3.26 -12.66
C LEU A 212 14.63 4.73 -12.26
N LEU A 213 14.21 5.68 -13.10
CA LEU A 213 14.36 7.10 -12.77
C LEU A 213 13.56 7.51 -11.53
N ASN A 214 12.38 6.93 -11.32
CA ASN A 214 11.61 7.18 -10.10
C ASN A 214 12.25 6.54 -8.87
N TYR A 215 12.94 5.40 -9.02
CA TYR A 215 13.70 4.80 -7.92
C TYR A 215 14.90 5.67 -7.54
N CYS A 216 15.55 6.27 -8.52
CA CYS A 216 16.62 7.23 -8.28
C CYS A 216 16.08 8.61 -7.85
N ALA A 217 14.77 8.82 -7.72
CA ALA A 217 14.24 10.14 -7.37
C ALA A 217 14.61 10.56 -5.94
N SER A 218 15.08 11.80 -5.74
CA SER A 218 15.35 12.33 -4.39
C SER A 218 14.02 12.71 -3.70
N GLU A 219 13.84 12.30 -2.45
CA GLU A 219 12.68 12.71 -1.63
C GLU A 219 12.68 14.24 -1.34
N ASP A 220 13.84 14.90 -1.43
CA ASP A 220 14.05 16.32 -1.09
C ASP A 220 13.78 17.30 -2.26
N GLY A 221 12.95 16.93 -3.24
CA GLY A 221 12.66 17.73 -4.44
C GLY A 221 12.06 19.14 -4.21
N ALA A 222 11.90 19.59 -2.98
CA ALA A 222 11.44 20.94 -2.62
C ALA A 222 12.56 21.89 -2.13
N THR A 223 13.76 21.41 -1.82
CA THR A 223 14.82 22.25 -1.23
C THR A 223 16.17 22.03 -1.90
N ALA A 224 16.43 22.89 -2.90
CA ALA A 224 17.73 23.39 -3.40
C ALA A 224 17.91 23.17 -4.92
N GLY A 225 17.43 24.14 -5.72
CA GLY A 225 18.10 24.69 -6.92
C GLY A 225 18.62 23.79 -8.04
N LEU A 226 18.47 22.47 -7.99
CA LEU A 226 18.96 21.52 -8.99
C LEU A 226 17.76 20.89 -9.68
N TYR A 227 17.59 21.19 -10.96
CA TYR A 227 16.54 20.68 -11.85
C TYR A 227 16.73 19.19 -12.18
N LEU A 228 16.86 18.35 -11.16
CA LEU A 228 16.90 16.91 -11.27
C LEU A 228 15.91 16.33 -10.27
N GLY A 229 14.85 15.72 -10.79
CA GLY A 229 13.98 14.87 -9.99
C GLY A 229 14.65 13.55 -9.58
N PHE A 230 15.98 13.37 -9.72
CA PHE A 230 16.71 12.15 -9.38
C PHE A 230 18.20 12.33 -9.00
N GLU A 231 18.71 11.42 -8.17
CA GLU A 231 20.06 11.33 -7.61
C GLU A 231 21.04 10.74 -8.63
N ALA A 232 21.81 11.63 -9.26
CA ALA A 232 22.81 11.28 -10.29
C ALA A 232 23.87 10.27 -9.79
N HIS A 233 24.26 10.34 -8.51
CA HIS A 233 25.27 9.43 -7.96
C HIS A 233 24.76 8.00 -7.89
N LEU A 234 23.55 7.80 -7.39
CA LEU A 234 22.89 6.49 -7.35
C LEU A 234 22.69 5.93 -8.76
N LEU A 235 22.22 6.75 -9.71
CA LEU A 235 22.05 6.32 -11.10
C LEU A 235 23.38 5.82 -11.70
N HIS A 236 24.47 6.56 -11.48
CA HIS A 236 25.81 6.14 -11.93
C HIS A 236 26.27 4.84 -11.26
N GLN A 237 26.10 4.71 -9.95
CA GLN A 237 26.46 3.52 -9.19
C GLN A 237 25.74 2.27 -9.70
N LEU A 238 24.46 2.41 -10.03
CA LEU A 238 23.65 1.31 -10.56
C LEU A 238 24.04 0.94 -11.99
N LEU A 239 24.23 1.91 -12.87
CA LEU A 239 24.34 1.64 -14.30
C LEU A 239 25.77 1.43 -14.82
N PHE A 240 26.75 2.18 -14.31
CA PHE A 240 28.07 2.31 -14.95
C PHE A 240 29.24 1.84 -14.10
N SER A 241 29.07 1.70 -12.77
CA SER A 241 30.15 1.19 -11.92
C SER A 241 30.48 -0.26 -12.26
N GLU A 242 31.76 -0.63 -12.26
CA GLU A 242 32.22 -2.00 -12.57
C GLU A 242 31.51 -3.04 -11.71
N VAL A 243 31.44 -2.78 -10.40
CA VAL A 243 30.63 -3.50 -9.42
C VAL A 243 29.67 -2.51 -8.76
N ILE A 244 28.42 -2.92 -8.53
CA ILE A 244 27.45 -2.07 -7.80
C ILE A 244 27.94 -1.97 -6.35
N PRO A 245 28.21 -0.76 -5.84
CA PRO A 245 28.70 -0.61 -4.47
C PRO A 245 27.61 -1.02 -3.47
N ALA A 246 28.04 -1.50 -2.30
CA ALA A 246 27.16 -2.00 -1.25
C ALA A 246 26.04 -1.02 -0.85
N VAL A 247 26.33 0.28 -0.86
CA VAL A 247 25.34 1.34 -0.54
C VAL A 247 24.16 1.40 -1.52
N ALA A 248 24.36 0.97 -2.77
CA ALA A 248 23.31 0.90 -3.79
C ALA A 248 22.72 -0.52 -3.91
N GLU A 249 23.55 -1.56 -3.71
CA GLU A 249 23.12 -2.95 -3.85
C GLU A 249 22.29 -3.43 -2.65
N TYR A 250 22.68 -3.09 -1.42
CA TYR A 250 21.99 -3.53 -0.21
C TYR A 250 20.49 -3.14 -0.20
N PRO A 251 20.08 -1.90 -0.50
CA PRO A 251 18.67 -1.54 -0.63
C PRO A 251 17.91 -2.36 -1.67
N LEU A 252 18.56 -2.73 -2.78
CA LEU A 252 17.93 -3.53 -3.85
C LEU A 252 17.71 -4.98 -3.40
N LEU A 253 18.71 -5.59 -2.76
CA LEU A 253 18.59 -6.94 -2.24
C LEU A 253 17.59 -6.99 -1.08
N MET A 254 17.69 -6.07 -0.11
CA MET A 254 16.79 -6.06 1.04
C MET A 254 15.35 -5.72 0.65
N GLY A 255 15.14 -4.82 -0.32
CA GLY A 255 13.82 -4.55 -0.87
C GLY A 255 13.21 -5.76 -1.58
N ARG A 256 13.99 -6.47 -2.42
CA ARG A 256 13.53 -7.73 -3.04
C ARG A 256 13.20 -8.81 -2.01
N PHE A 257 13.99 -8.91 -0.94
CA PHE A 257 13.70 -9.83 0.17
C PHE A 257 12.37 -9.46 0.84
N ALA A 258 12.14 -8.19 1.14
CA ALA A 258 10.91 -7.73 1.77
C ALA A 258 9.68 -7.92 0.87
N GLU A 259 9.81 -7.60 -0.42
CA GLU A 259 8.77 -7.80 -1.44
C GLU A 259 8.37 -9.27 -1.62
N ALA A 260 9.28 -10.23 -1.39
CA ALA A 260 8.95 -11.65 -1.44
C ALA A 260 7.90 -12.04 -0.40
N THR A 261 7.78 -11.30 0.72
CA THR A 261 6.71 -11.55 1.70
C THR A 261 5.32 -11.15 1.23
N LEU A 262 5.18 -10.42 0.11
CA LEU A 262 3.89 -10.09 -0.50
C LEU A 262 3.28 -11.27 -1.28
N GLU A 263 3.97 -12.39 -1.33
CA GLU A 263 3.67 -13.40 -2.33
C GLU A 263 2.51 -14.29 -1.96
N ILE A 264 1.54 -14.31 -2.85
CA ILE A 264 0.39 -15.19 -2.75
C ILE A 264 0.82 -16.57 -3.23
N GLY A 265 0.76 -17.56 -2.33
CA GLY A 265 0.96 -18.95 -2.69
C GLY A 265 -0.22 -19.52 -3.48
N ASP A 266 0.04 -20.55 -4.30
CA ASP A 266 -1.00 -21.28 -5.05
C ASP A 266 -1.92 -22.13 -4.15
N ARG A 267 -1.66 -22.19 -2.83
CA ARG A 267 -2.38 -23.02 -1.85
C ARG A 267 -3.13 -22.13 -0.86
N GLU A 268 -4.32 -22.58 -0.46
CA GLU A 268 -5.03 -22.02 0.70
C GLU A 268 -4.13 -22.06 1.95
N GLY A 269 -4.10 -20.96 2.72
CA GLY A 269 -3.33 -20.86 3.96
C GLY A 269 -1.88 -20.36 3.83
N CYS A 270 -1.44 -19.84 2.68
CA CYS A 270 -0.13 -19.18 2.60
C CYS A 270 -0.17 -17.77 3.24
N HIS A 271 0.70 -17.55 4.23
CA HIS A 271 0.86 -16.25 4.88
C HIS A 271 1.60 -15.24 3.99
N THR A 272 1.33 -13.96 4.22
CA THR A 272 2.05 -12.81 3.63
C THR A 272 2.51 -11.84 4.71
N GLY A 273 3.41 -10.91 4.39
CA GLY A 273 3.97 -9.94 5.31
C GLY A 273 4.84 -10.58 6.40
N THR A 274 4.82 -10.00 7.59
CA THR A 274 5.61 -10.47 8.75
C THR A 274 5.30 -11.92 9.13
N LEU A 275 4.05 -12.38 8.94
CA LEU A 275 3.68 -13.77 9.20
C LEU A 275 4.40 -14.75 8.28
N ALA A 276 4.65 -14.39 7.01
CA ALA A 276 5.42 -15.23 6.09
C ALA A 276 6.87 -15.40 6.53
N LEU A 277 7.49 -14.30 6.97
CA LEU A 277 8.84 -14.29 7.52
C LEU A 277 8.91 -15.14 8.81
N GLN A 278 7.96 -14.93 9.73
CA GLN A 278 7.85 -15.69 10.97
C GLN A 278 7.73 -17.19 10.69
N CYS A 279 6.80 -17.62 9.83
CA CYS A 279 6.64 -19.04 9.50
C CYS A 279 7.89 -19.65 8.85
N SER A 280 8.62 -18.87 8.05
CA SER A 280 9.88 -19.33 7.44
C SER A 280 10.97 -19.53 8.51
N LEU A 281 11.06 -18.62 9.47
CA LEU A 281 12.02 -18.71 10.59
C LEU A 281 11.68 -19.85 11.56
N GLU A 282 10.39 -20.01 11.91
CA GLU A 282 9.90 -21.07 12.80
C GLU A 282 10.11 -22.48 12.22
N SER A 283 10.26 -22.60 10.90
CA SER A 283 10.53 -23.87 10.24
C SER A 283 11.99 -24.37 10.39
N LEU A 284 12.87 -23.53 10.94
CA LEU A 284 14.30 -23.82 11.08
C LEU A 284 14.68 -24.14 12.53
N GLU A 285 15.69 -25.01 12.69
CA GLU A 285 16.32 -25.26 13.99
C GLU A 285 17.37 -24.18 14.26
N LEU A 286 17.00 -23.15 15.01
CA LEU A 286 17.86 -21.99 15.28
C LEU A 286 18.57 -22.09 16.65
N ARG A 287 19.73 -21.44 16.74
CA ARG A 287 20.50 -21.29 17.99
C ARG A 287 20.20 -19.96 18.65
N TYR A 288 20.26 -19.93 19.98
CA TYR A 288 20.00 -18.75 20.81
C TYR A 288 21.26 -18.37 21.60
N PRO A 289 22.17 -17.59 20.99
CA PRO A 289 23.43 -17.23 21.63
C PRO A 289 23.21 -16.35 22.87
N GLU A 290 24.18 -16.36 23.81
CA GLU A 290 24.09 -15.60 25.07
C GLU A 290 23.89 -14.10 24.85
N HIS A 291 24.56 -13.53 23.84
CA HIS A 291 24.40 -12.11 23.48
C HIS A 291 22.99 -11.82 22.92
N GLY A 292 22.37 -12.78 22.22
CA GLY A 292 21.01 -12.67 21.68
C GLY A 292 19.96 -12.72 22.79
N GLN A 293 20.20 -13.47 23.87
CA GLN A 293 19.29 -13.57 25.02
C GLN A 293 19.13 -12.25 25.79
N GLN A 294 20.05 -11.30 25.62
CA GLN A 294 19.96 -9.95 26.18
C GLN A 294 18.95 -9.06 25.44
N ILE A 295 18.55 -9.44 24.22
CA ILE A 295 17.60 -8.70 23.40
C ILE A 295 16.17 -8.97 23.92
N PRO A 296 15.38 -7.92 24.20
CA PRO A 296 14.00 -8.13 24.63
C PRO A 296 13.17 -8.81 23.53
N PRO A 297 12.19 -9.65 23.88
CA PRO A 297 11.32 -10.27 22.90
C PRO A 297 10.56 -9.22 22.09
N ASP A 298 10.45 -9.45 20.79
CA ASP A 298 9.69 -8.57 19.90
C ASP A 298 8.18 -8.84 20.02
N LEU A 299 7.36 -7.81 19.77
CA LEU A 299 5.90 -7.93 19.84
C LEU A 299 5.35 -9.01 18.89
N ASP A 300 5.92 -9.14 17.70
CA ASP A 300 5.42 -10.01 16.63
C ASP A 300 6.12 -11.35 16.61
N LEU A 301 7.46 -11.33 16.70
CA LEU A 301 8.30 -12.53 16.60
C LEU A 301 8.64 -13.15 17.96
N GLY A 302 8.31 -12.50 19.07
CA GLY A 302 8.58 -13.00 20.41
C GLY A 302 10.06 -13.26 20.64
N GLN A 303 10.40 -14.46 21.12
CA GLN A 303 11.79 -14.86 21.38
C GLN A 303 12.60 -15.15 20.11
N LEU A 304 11.97 -15.32 18.94
CA LEU A 304 12.69 -15.64 17.70
C LEU A 304 13.74 -14.58 17.34
N VAL A 305 13.55 -13.32 17.74
CA VAL A 305 14.52 -12.23 17.49
C VAL A 305 15.86 -12.44 18.18
N GLN A 306 15.89 -13.27 19.23
CA GLN A 306 17.10 -13.62 19.98
C GLN A 306 17.90 -14.73 19.28
N ALA A 307 17.34 -15.34 18.23
CA ALA A 307 17.96 -16.42 17.51
C ALA A 307 18.96 -15.92 16.45
N GLU A 308 19.88 -16.79 16.07
CA GLU A 308 20.95 -16.51 15.13
C GLU A 308 20.82 -17.35 13.84
N LEU A 309 21.03 -16.69 12.71
CA LEU A 309 21.02 -17.28 11.37
C LEU A 309 22.46 -17.50 10.90
N THR A 310 22.73 -18.70 10.42
CA THR A 310 23.91 -19.01 9.60
C THR A 310 23.65 -18.65 8.14
N PRO A 311 24.66 -18.59 7.25
CA PRO A 311 24.43 -18.35 5.82
C PRO A 311 23.45 -19.37 5.21
N ARG A 312 23.55 -20.65 5.62
CA ARG A 312 22.64 -21.71 5.16
C ARG A 312 21.21 -21.51 5.66
N HIS A 313 21.02 -21.09 6.91
CA HIS A 313 19.71 -20.75 7.43
C HIS A 313 19.12 -19.57 6.65
N PHE A 314 19.91 -18.53 6.42
CA PHE A 314 19.47 -17.35 5.67
C PHE A 314 19.07 -17.69 4.24
N PHE A 315 19.89 -18.46 3.51
CA PHE A 315 19.52 -18.94 2.17
C PHE A 315 18.25 -19.80 2.17
N SER A 316 18.05 -20.61 3.21
CA SER A 316 16.82 -21.40 3.39
C SER A 316 15.60 -20.51 3.59
N VAL A 317 15.72 -19.42 4.37
CA VAL A 317 14.66 -18.40 4.51
C VAL A 317 14.39 -17.73 3.17
N CYS A 318 15.42 -17.29 2.44
CA CYS A 318 15.26 -16.69 1.11
C CYS A 318 14.55 -17.64 0.13
N THR A 319 14.89 -18.93 0.18
CA THR A 319 14.27 -19.97 -0.66
C THR A 319 12.82 -20.23 -0.25
N ALA A 320 12.53 -20.29 1.05
CA ALA A 320 11.19 -20.51 1.59
C ALA A 320 10.24 -19.35 1.27
N LEU A 321 10.73 -18.11 1.42
CA LEU A 321 10.05 -16.88 0.97
C LEU A 321 10.05 -16.74 -0.55
N ARG A 322 10.86 -17.55 -1.25
CA ARG A 322 10.97 -17.59 -2.72
C ARG A 322 11.43 -16.25 -3.32
N THR A 323 12.42 -15.60 -2.72
CA THR A 323 12.98 -14.33 -3.21
C THR A 323 13.55 -14.40 -4.63
N GLY A 324 13.82 -15.61 -5.14
CA GLY A 324 14.48 -15.84 -6.42
C GLY A 324 15.96 -15.47 -6.39
N PHE A 325 16.57 -15.40 -5.20
CA PHE A 325 17.99 -15.16 -5.06
C PHE A 325 18.81 -16.36 -5.51
N GLN A 326 19.88 -16.07 -6.23
CA GLN A 326 21.01 -17.00 -6.33
C GLN A 326 21.74 -17.08 -4.98
N GLN A 327 22.56 -18.11 -4.80
CA GLN A 327 23.30 -18.28 -3.56
C GLN A 327 24.21 -17.07 -3.29
N GLU A 328 24.84 -16.51 -4.32
CA GLU A 328 25.71 -15.34 -4.22
C GLU A 328 24.95 -14.11 -3.72
N GLU A 329 23.74 -13.85 -4.23
CA GLU A 329 22.91 -12.71 -3.80
C GLU A 329 22.48 -12.87 -2.32
N SER A 330 22.17 -14.10 -1.90
CA SER A 330 21.79 -14.39 -0.52
C SER A 330 22.97 -14.25 0.44
N ASP A 331 24.15 -14.77 0.07
CA ASP A 331 25.37 -14.62 0.84
C ASP A 331 25.74 -13.13 0.96
N GLN A 332 25.64 -12.36 -0.13
CA GLN A 332 25.93 -10.94 -0.12
C GLN A 332 25.02 -10.16 0.86
N LEU A 333 23.70 -10.40 0.80
CA LEU A 333 22.76 -9.77 1.73
C LEU A 333 23.01 -10.21 3.18
N TYR A 334 23.34 -11.47 3.41
CA TYR A 334 23.72 -11.97 4.73
C TYR A 334 24.92 -11.19 5.30
N TYR A 335 25.97 -10.98 4.51
CA TYR A 335 27.15 -10.24 4.95
C TYR A 335 26.94 -8.72 5.06
N TYR A 336 25.91 -8.17 4.40
CA TYR A 336 25.47 -6.79 4.65
C TYR A 336 24.73 -6.64 5.99
N LEU A 337 23.97 -7.66 6.39
CA LEU A 337 23.25 -7.66 7.68
C LEU A 337 24.16 -7.97 8.86
N LYS A 338 25.28 -8.67 8.63
CA LYS A 338 26.26 -9.00 9.65
C LYS A 338 26.99 -7.73 10.13
N LYS A 339 26.74 -7.33 11.38
CA LYS A 339 27.30 -6.10 11.98
C LYS A 339 28.81 -6.13 12.15
N ASP A 340 29.35 -7.27 12.58
CA ASP A 340 30.78 -7.46 12.77
C ASP A 340 31.26 -8.59 11.86
N ARG A 341 32.08 -8.27 10.86
CA ARG A 341 32.56 -9.26 9.88
C ARG A 341 33.65 -10.17 10.44
N ASP A 342 34.29 -9.76 11.53
CA ASP A 342 35.47 -10.41 12.07
C ASP A 342 35.14 -11.46 13.15
N THR A 343 33.88 -11.51 13.62
CA THR A 343 33.42 -12.53 14.56
C THR A 343 32.89 -13.78 13.83
N GLU A 344 32.89 -14.93 14.50
CA GLU A 344 32.22 -16.13 13.97
C GLU A 344 30.69 -16.06 14.11
N ASP A 345 30.17 -15.05 14.81
CA ASP A 345 28.74 -14.86 15.03
C ASP A 345 27.99 -14.68 13.69
N GLY A 346 26.80 -15.26 13.64
CA GLY A 346 25.85 -15.15 12.56
C GLY A 346 24.98 -13.90 12.63
N VAL A 347 24.00 -13.83 11.74
CA VAL A 347 23.06 -12.70 11.70
C VAL A 347 21.92 -12.94 12.69
N LEU A 348 21.75 -12.04 13.66
CA LEU A 348 20.62 -12.11 14.57
C LEU A 348 19.31 -11.84 13.83
N VAL A 349 18.25 -12.58 14.18
CA VAL A 349 16.91 -12.37 13.63
C VAL A 349 16.40 -10.96 13.96
N ALA A 350 16.81 -10.38 15.10
CA ALA A 350 16.53 -8.97 15.42
C ALA A 350 17.04 -8.01 14.34
N ASP A 351 18.23 -8.24 13.79
CA ASP A 351 18.85 -7.38 12.79
C ASP A 351 18.20 -7.55 11.42
N LEU A 352 17.87 -8.81 11.05
CA LEU A 352 17.04 -9.09 9.89
C LEU A 352 15.67 -8.41 9.99
N LEU A 353 15.01 -8.48 11.17
CA LEU A 353 13.70 -7.88 11.38
C LEU A 353 13.75 -6.35 11.32
N ALA A 354 14.79 -5.73 11.87
CA ALA A 354 15.00 -4.29 11.79
C ALA A 354 15.18 -3.84 10.34
N ALA A 355 16.01 -4.53 9.57
CA ALA A 355 16.17 -4.29 8.13
C ALA A 355 14.85 -4.53 7.38
N TYR A 356 14.15 -5.62 7.67
CA TYR A 356 12.88 -5.96 7.02
C TYR A 356 11.83 -4.88 7.22
N ARG A 357 11.71 -4.35 8.45
CA ARG A 357 10.78 -3.25 8.76
C ARG A 357 11.13 -1.95 8.03
N GLN A 358 12.43 -1.66 7.85
CA GLN A 358 12.88 -0.49 7.09
C GLN A 358 12.50 -0.58 5.61
N TYR A 359 12.60 -1.77 5.01
CA TYR A 359 12.28 -2.01 3.59
C TYR A 359 10.90 -2.63 3.37
N PHE A 360 10.04 -2.65 4.40
CA PHE A 360 8.73 -3.27 4.31
C PHE A 360 7.91 -2.58 3.20
N PRO A 361 7.27 -3.34 2.29
CA PRO A 361 6.67 -2.75 1.10
C PRO A 361 5.62 -1.69 1.45
N SER A 362 5.83 -0.49 0.92
CA SER A 362 4.94 0.65 1.14
C SER A 362 3.68 0.54 0.28
N VAL A 363 2.59 1.14 0.76
CA VAL A 363 1.29 1.14 0.09
C VAL A 363 0.83 2.56 -0.20
N ARG A 364 0.20 2.78 -1.37
CA ARG A 364 -0.43 4.06 -1.70
C ARG A 364 -1.66 4.29 -0.83
N VAL A 365 -1.94 5.55 -0.49
CA VAL A 365 -3.11 5.94 0.34
C VAL A 365 -4.43 5.41 -0.25
N SER A 366 -4.58 5.45 -1.58
CA SER A 366 -5.77 4.92 -2.26
C SER A 366 -5.97 3.42 -2.06
N MET A 367 -4.90 2.63 -2.09
CA MET A 367 -4.97 1.18 -1.82
C MET A 367 -5.27 0.92 -0.34
N MET A 368 -4.67 1.70 0.57
CA MET A 368 -4.95 1.61 2.01
C MET A 368 -6.44 1.85 2.31
N GLN A 369 -7.03 2.90 1.71
CA GLN A 369 -8.45 3.21 1.82
C GLN A 369 -9.34 2.10 1.23
N LEU A 370 -8.93 1.51 0.11
CA LEU A 370 -9.64 0.39 -0.51
C LEU A 370 -9.64 -0.84 0.39
N VAL A 371 -8.49 -1.19 0.99
CA VAL A 371 -8.37 -2.30 1.95
C VAL A 371 -9.25 -2.05 3.18
N GLN A 372 -9.19 -0.85 3.77
CA GLN A 372 -10.02 -0.46 4.90
C GLN A 372 -11.52 -0.62 4.58
N ALA A 373 -11.96 -0.05 3.46
CA ALA A 373 -13.35 -0.12 3.03
C ALA A 373 -13.81 -1.57 2.78
N ALA A 374 -12.94 -2.39 2.18
CA ALA A 374 -13.23 -3.80 1.92
C ALA A 374 -13.33 -4.62 3.21
N VAL A 375 -12.44 -4.40 4.19
CA VAL A 375 -12.50 -5.04 5.51
C VAL A 375 -13.81 -4.69 6.21
N THR A 376 -14.16 -3.40 6.26
CA THR A 376 -15.42 -2.94 6.86
C THR A 376 -16.63 -3.60 6.19
N GLN A 377 -16.66 -3.69 4.86
CA GLN A 377 -17.78 -4.30 4.14
C GLN A 377 -17.87 -5.82 4.33
N TRP A 378 -16.73 -6.53 4.38
CA TRP A 378 -16.70 -7.96 4.67
C TRP A 378 -17.24 -8.27 6.07
N MET A 379 -16.77 -7.52 7.08
CA MET A 379 -17.26 -7.67 8.45
C MET A 379 -18.77 -7.43 8.55
N ARG A 380 -19.29 -6.40 7.87
CA ARG A 380 -20.74 -6.14 7.80
C ARG A 380 -21.51 -7.30 7.17
N ARG A 381 -21.09 -7.76 5.98
CA ARG A 381 -21.78 -8.83 5.23
C ARG A 381 -21.79 -10.17 5.97
N ASN A 382 -20.74 -10.46 6.73
CA ASN A 382 -20.60 -11.73 7.45
C ASN A 382 -21.10 -11.68 8.91
N ALA A 383 -21.66 -10.55 9.35
CA ALA A 383 -22.23 -10.41 10.68
C ALA A 383 -23.50 -11.29 10.82
N LYS A 384 -23.42 -12.35 11.64
CA LYS A 384 -24.55 -13.24 11.95
C LYS A 384 -25.40 -12.65 13.09
N ASP A 385 -26.10 -11.55 12.80
CA ASP A 385 -27.00 -10.80 13.69
C ASP A 385 -26.36 -10.01 14.84
N ALA A 386 -25.09 -10.27 15.19
CA ALA A 386 -24.38 -9.57 16.24
C ALA A 386 -23.62 -8.32 15.73
N PRO A 387 -23.38 -7.29 16.58
CA PRO A 387 -22.63 -6.10 16.18
C PRO A 387 -21.15 -6.45 15.95
N ALA A 388 -20.77 -6.75 14.71
CA ALA A 388 -19.45 -7.29 14.33
C ALA A 388 -18.27 -6.44 14.84
N PHE A 389 -18.38 -5.11 14.81
CA PHE A 389 -17.33 -4.22 15.32
C PHE A 389 -17.20 -4.25 16.83
N VAL A 390 -18.30 -4.43 17.57
CA VAL A 390 -18.27 -4.59 19.04
C VAL A 390 -17.75 -5.98 19.42
N GLN A 391 -18.00 -7.00 18.60
CA GLN A 391 -17.36 -8.30 18.78
C GLN A 391 -15.85 -8.24 18.54
N LEU A 392 -15.41 -7.49 17.53
CA LEU A 392 -13.98 -7.25 17.29
C LEU A 392 -13.33 -6.48 18.46
N TYR A 393 -14.03 -5.48 19.02
CA TYR A 393 -13.62 -4.81 20.26
C TYR A 393 -13.41 -5.80 21.41
N SER A 394 -14.37 -6.69 21.60
CA SER A 394 -14.35 -7.66 22.68
C SER A 394 -13.27 -8.72 22.48
N ALA A 395 -13.04 -9.15 21.23
CA ALA A 395 -12.02 -10.14 20.88
C ALA A 395 -10.59 -9.66 21.19
N LEU A 396 -10.37 -8.35 21.15
CA LEU A 396 -9.06 -7.74 21.43
C LEU A 396 -8.94 -7.16 22.84
N ARG A 397 -9.87 -7.52 23.75
CA ARG A 397 -9.94 -6.93 25.10
C ARG A 397 -8.67 -7.09 25.92
N GLU A 398 -8.00 -8.24 25.81
CA GLU A 398 -6.76 -8.54 26.56
C GLU A 398 -5.64 -7.53 26.29
N TRP A 399 -5.68 -6.84 25.13
CA TRP A 399 -4.67 -5.87 24.72
C TRP A 399 -4.98 -4.44 25.19
N GLY A 400 -6.20 -4.14 25.65
CA GLY A 400 -6.57 -2.81 26.14
C GLY A 400 -6.22 -1.69 25.15
N THR A 401 -5.30 -0.82 25.55
CA THR A 401 -4.71 0.27 24.73
C THR A 401 -3.30 -0.03 24.23
N ALA A 402 -2.76 -1.23 24.51
CA ALA A 402 -1.47 -1.67 24.02
C ALA A 402 -1.55 -2.03 22.52
N ARG A 403 -0.37 -2.14 21.90
CA ARG A 403 -0.25 -2.60 20.52
C ARG A 403 -0.59 -4.09 20.43
N VAL A 404 -1.35 -4.47 19.41
CA VAL A 404 -1.76 -5.85 19.18
C VAL A 404 -0.71 -6.57 18.32
N PRO A 405 -0.22 -7.76 18.69
CA PRO A 405 0.67 -8.57 17.85
C PRO A 405 0.02 -8.92 16.51
N ILE A 406 0.82 -8.99 15.44
CA ILE A 406 0.30 -9.18 14.09
C ILE A 406 -0.56 -10.44 13.93
N LYS A 407 -0.15 -11.55 14.55
CA LYS A 407 -0.89 -12.83 14.53
C LYS A 407 -2.27 -12.72 15.18
N VAL A 408 -2.36 -12.00 16.31
CA VAL A 408 -3.62 -11.79 17.03
C VAL A 408 -4.51 -10.82 16.26
N PHE A 409 -3.93 -9.74 15.72
CA PHE A 409 -4.62 -8.73 14.93
C PHE A 409 -5.30 -9.35 13.69
N ILE A 410 -4.55 -10.13 12.92
CA ILE A 410 -5.07 -10.83 11.74
C ILE A 410 -6.11 -11.87 12.17
N GLY A 411 -5.79 -12.69 13.18
CA GLY A 411 -6.71 -13.72 13.69
C GLY A 411 -8.07 -13.16 14.11
N ALA A 412 -8.09 -12.01 14.77
CA ALA A 412 -9.33 -11.33 15.17
C ALA A 412 -10.17 -10.88 13.96
N LEU A 413 -9.54 -10.32 12.92
CA LEU A 413 -10.23 -9.92 11.69
C LEU A 413 -10.73 -11.14 10.89
N ARG A 414 -9.98 -12.24 10.85
CA ARG A 414 -10.45 -13.51 10.26
C ARG A 414 -11.67 -14.04 11.00
N ALA A 415 -11.62 -14.05 12.34
CA ALA A 415 -12.74 -14.48 13.18
C ALA A 415 -13.97 -13.57 13.00
N ALA A 416 -13.76 -12.27 12.72
CA ALA A 416 -14.81 -11.32 12.38
C ALA A 416 -15.35 -11.46 10.94
N GLY A 417 -14.86 -12.43 10.16
CA GLY A 417 -15.39 -12.76 8.85
C GLY A 417 -14.65 -12.13 7.66
N VAL A 418 -13.42 -11.64 7.84
CA VAL A 418 -12.60 -11.17 6.70
C VAL A 418 -11.92 -12.36 6.01
N PRO A 419 -12.29 -12.73 4.77
CA PRO A 419 -11.69 -13.88 4.09
C PRO A 419 -10.25 -13.61 3.68
N ASP A 420 -9.46 -14.68 3.55
CA ASP A 420 -8.06 -14.65 3.12
C ASP A 420 -7.90 -14.71 1.58
N GLY A 421 -6.65 -14.71 1.13
CA GLY A 421 -6.28 -14.97 -0.27
C GLY A 421 -6.58 -13.84 -1.27
N VAL A 422 -6.50 -14.18 -2.56
CA VAL A 422 -6.69 -13.25 -3.69
C VAL A 422 -8.12 -12.70 -3.74
N SER A 423 -9.10 -13.54 -3.38
CA SER A 423 -10.51 -13.19 -3.37
C SER A 423 -10.93 -12.38 -2.13
N GLY A 424 -10.14 -12.45 -1.05
CA GLY A 424 -10.36 -11.75 0.20
C GLY A 424 -9.36 -10.62 0.43
N VAL A 425 -8.84 -10.53 1.65
CA VAL A 425 -7.82 -9.56 2.10
C VAL A 425 -6.58 -10.33 2.55
N LEU A 426 -5.40 -9.95 2.08
CA LEU A 426 -4.14 -10.64 2.39
C LEU A 426 -3.64 -10.25 3.78
N ASP A 427 -2.80 -11.10 4.38
CA ASP A 427 -2.20 -10.83 5.69
C ASP A 427 -1.37 -9.54 5.68
N VAL A 428 -0.60 -9.28 4.61
CA VAL A 428 0.16 -8.03 4.45
C VAL A 428 -0.75 -6.79 4.33
N GLU A 429 -1.94 -6.94 3.76
CA GLU A 429 -2.91 -5.84 3.67
C GLU A 429 -3.52 -5.52 5.03
N LEU A 430 -3.76 -6.55 5.85
CA LEU A 430 -4.15 -6.38 7.24
C LEU A 430 -3.00 -5.85 8.10
N GLU A 431 -1.76 -6.19 7.78
CA GLU A 431 -0.58 -5.62 8.42
C GLU A 431 -0.46 -4.12 8.16
N TRP A 432 -0.73 -3.65 6.93
CA TRP A 432 -0.80 -2.21 6.65
C TRP A 432 -1.86 -1.49 7.50
N LEU A 433 -3.03 -2.11 7.71
CA LEU A 433 -4.04 -1.58 8.63
C LEU A 433 -3.47 -1.47 10.05
N ARG A 434 -2.81 -2.53 10.55
CA ARG A 434 -2.20 -2.53 11.88
C ARG A 434 -1.11 -1.47 12.04
N LEU A 435 -0.29 -1.23 11.03
CA LEU A 435 0.75 -0.20 11.08
C LEU A 435 0.15 1.21 11.21
N LYS A 436 -1.06 1.43 10.68
CA LYS A 436 -1.80 2.69 10.82
C LYS A 436 -2.68 2.73 12.08
N ALA A 437 -3.14 1.58 12.54
CA ALA A 437 -4.01 1.41 13.69
C ALA A 437 -3.49 0.26 14.59
N PRO A 438 -2.44 0.53 15.40
CA PRO A 438 -1.72 -0.52 16.10
C PRO A 438 -2.45 -1.04 17.34
N THR A 439 -3.39 -0.27 17.88
CA THR A 439 -4.19 -0.64 19.06
C THR A 439 -5.60 -1.05 18.66
N ARG A 440 -6.30 -1.72 19.59
CA ARG A 440 -7.72 -2.03 19.45
C ARG A 440 -8.56 -0.77 19.18
N VAL A 441 -8.24 0.33 19.86
CA VAL A 441 -9.01 1.58 19.74
C VAL A 441 -8.81 2.22 18.37
N ASP A 442 -7.56 2.35 17.94
CA ASP A 442 -7.23 2.92 16.63
C ASP A 442 -7.87 2.09 15.49
N LEU A 443 -7.90 0.76 15.64
CA LEU A 443 -8.47 -0.13 14.64
C LEU A 443 -9.95 0.14 14.43
N LEU A 444 -10.72 0.24 15.51
CA LEU A 444 -12.15 0.46 15.36
C LEU A 444 -12.47 1.89 14.98
N LEU A 445 -11.70 2.87 15.44
CA LEU A 445 -11.83 4.24 14.93
C LEU A 445 -11.62 4.26 13.42
N MET A 446 -10.58 3.60 12.92
CA MET A 446 -10.34 3.49 11.48
C MET A 446 -11.49 2.78 10.76
N LEU A 447 -11.92 1.61 11.22
CA LEU A 447 -12.95 0.83 10.52
C LEU A 447 -14.36 1.43 10.60
N CYS A 448 -14.65 2.20 11.65
CA CYS A 448 -15.98 2.77 11.93
C CYS A 448 -16.13 4.23 11.48
N THR A 449 -15.08 4.87 10.97
CA THR A 449 -15.12 6.26 10.48
C THR A 449 -14.86 6.36 8.97
N PRO A 450 -15.39 7.41 8.29
CA PRO A 450 -16.25 8.47 8.82
C PRO A 450 -17.66 7.98 9.17
N VAL A 451 -18.22 8.53 10.25
CA VAL A 451 -19.60 8.27 10.65
C VAL A 451 -20.52 9.21 9.86
N PRO A 452 -21.64 8.72 9.29
CA PRO A 452 -22.60 9.58 8.61
C PRO A 452 -23.05 10.74 9.52
N PRO A 453 -23.12 11.99 9.03
CA PRO A 453 -23.46 13.16 9.85
C PRO A 453 -24.80 13.03 10.58
N SER A 454 -25.77 12.37 9.95
CA SER A 454 -27.07 12.00 10.52
C SER A 454 -26.92 11.17 11.81
N ARG A 455 -26.11 10.11 11.76
CA ARG A 455 -25.87 9.19 12.87
C ARG A 455 -25.03 9.83 13.98
N ALA A 456 -24.05 10.66 13.61
CA ALA A 456 -23.27 11.44 14.56
C ALA A 456 -24.16 12.45 15.32
N ALA A 457 -25.04 13.16 14.62
CA ALA A 457 -25.98 14.10 15.25
C ALA A 457 -26.95 13.42 16.22
N VAL A 458 -27.46 12.23 15.87
CA VAL A 458 -28.33 11.44 16.75
C VAL A 458 -27.59 10.98 18.01
N THR A 459 -26.34 10.54 17.85
CA THR A 459 -25.48 10.13 18.98
C THR A 459 -25.20 11.31 19.91
N ARG A 460 -24.94 12.49 19.36
CA ARG A 460 -24.77 13.75 20.11
C ARG A 460 -26.03 14.14 20.87
N LYS A 461 -27.19 14.14 20.19
CA LYS A 461 -28.50 14.43 20.82
C LYS A 461 -28.80 13.44 21.96
N LEU A 462 -28.41 12.17 21.79
CA LEU A 462 -28.57 11.16 22.83
C LEU A 462 -27.72 11.47 24.07
N PHE A 463 -26.45 11.85 23.87
CA PHE A 463 -25.56 12.25 24.97
C PHE A 463 -26.12 13.45 25.73
N GLU A 464 -26.49 14.52 25.02
CA GLU A 464 -27.06 15.75 25.61
C GLU A 464 -28.36 15.49 26.40
N ARG A 465 -29.14 14.49 26.00
CA ARG A 465 -30.35 14.08 26.73
C ARG A 465 -30.04 13.32 28.03
N LEU A 466 -28.98 12.52 28.02
CA LEU A 466 -28.57 11.72 29.18
C LEU A 466 -27.77 12.56 30.19
N ASP A 467 -27.08 13.61 29.72
CA ASP A 467 -26.42 14.62 30.56
C ASP A 467 -27.44 15.65 31.08
N GLU A 468 -28.32 15.19 31.98
CA GLU A 468 -29.39 16.03 32.55
C GLU A 468 -28.86 17.26 33.31
N ASN A 469 -27.62 17.18 33.81
CA ASN A 469 -26.99 18.21 34.63
C ASN A 469 -26.04 19.14 33.84
N ARG A 470 -25.82 18.88 32.55
CA ARG A 470 -24.82 19.57 31.72
C ARG A 470 -23.41 19.50 32.34
N SER A 471 -23.07 18.34 32.90
CA SER A 471 -21.76 18.06 33.49
C SER A 471 -20.73 17.58 32.47
N GLU A 472 -21.07 17.60 31.17
CA GLU A 472 -20.25 17.10 30.06
C GLU A 472 -19.93 15.60 30.17
N THR A 473 -20.74 14.88 30.95
CA THR A 473 -20.56 13.47 31.30
C THR A 473 -21.89 12.75 31.48
N VAL A 474 -21.90 11.45 31.27
CA VAL A 474 -23.08 10.60 31.47
C VAL A 474 -22.75 9.38 32.34
N THR A 475 -23.59 9.07 33.31
CA THR A 475 -23.36 7.90 34.17
C THR A 475 -23.70 6.61 33.44
N CYS A 476 -22.85 5.59 33.57
CA CYS A 476 -23.07 4.24 33.04
C CYS A 476 -24.46 3.67 33.40
N ALA A 477 -24.89 3.87 34.65
CA ALA A 477 -26.21 3.44 35.13
C ALA A 477 -27.37 4.15 34.42
N ALA A 478 -27.24 5.45 34.11
CA ALA A 478 -28.26 6.19 33.38
C ALA A 478 -28.39 5.68 31.95
N ILE A 479 -27.27 5.40 31.26
CA ILE A 479 -27.30 4.87 29.89
C ILE A 479 -28.07 3.54 29.84
N LEU A 480 -27.70 2.58 30.70
CA LEU A 480 -28.30 1.24 30.73
C LEU A 480 -29.79 1.26 31.11
N ARG A 481 -30.18 2.10 32.07
CA ARG A 481 -31.58 2.25 32.49
C ARG A 481 -32.44 2.88 31.39
N CYS A 482 -31.90 3.83 30.65
CA CYS A 482 -32.64 4.55 29.62
C CYS A 482 -32.75 3.78 28.31
N PHE A 483 -31.89 2.78 28.06
CA PHE A 483 -31.93 1.99 26.84
C PHE A 483 -32.97 0.84 26.91
N ASN A 484 -34.11 1.05 26.25
CA ASN A 484 -35.27 0.16 26.28
C ASN A 484 -35.57 -0.41 24.88
N PRO A 485 -34.89 -1.48 24.45
CA PRO A 485 -35.07 -2.04 23.10
C PRO A 485 -36.49 -2.57 22.84
N GLU A 486 -37.26 -2.92 23.88
CA GLU A 486 -38.67 -3.31 23.80
C GLU A 486 -39.55 -2.28 23.08
N LEU A 487 -39.18 -0.99 23.16
CA LEU A 487 -39.89 0.14 22.56
C LEU A 487 -39.65 0.28 21.04
N ILE A 488 -38.73 -0.53 20.47
CA ILE A 488 -38.43 -0.50 19.04
C ILE A 488 -39.55 -1.20 18.26
N ASP A 489 -40.01 -0.52 17.21
CA ASP A 489 -40.99 -1.04 16.26
C ASP A 489 -40.35 -2.07 15.32
N GLY A 490 -41.02 -3.22 15.12
CA GLY A 490 -40.55 -4.30 14.24
C GLY A 490 -39.69 -5.35 14.95
N ASN A 491 -40.04 -6.62 14.78
CA ASN A 491 -39.41 -7.74 15.49
C ASN A 491 -37.91 -7.91 15.17
N ALA A 492 -37.49 -7.68 13.93
CA ALA A 492 -36.10 -7.83 13.52
C ALA A 492 -35.19 -6.77 14.18
N VAL A 493 -35.57 -5.49 14.09
CA VAL A 493 -34.81 -4.37 14.68
C VAL A 493 -34.84 -4.42 16.21
N ARG A 494 -35.96 -4.84 16.82
CA ARG A 494 -36.03 -5.08 18.26
C ARG A 494 -35.03 -6.14 18.74
N ARG A 495 -34.89 -7.26 18.00
CA ARG A 495 -33.88 -8.30 18.31
C ARG A 495 -32.46 -7.74 18.23
N GLN A 496 -32.16 -6.95 17.20
CA GLN A 496 -30.86 -6.26 17.09
C GLN A 496 -30.63 -5.29 18.26
N GLY A 497 -31.63 -4.50 18.64
CA GLY A 497 -31.56 -3.60 19.80
C GLY A 497 -31.30 -4.34 21.12
N ALA A 498 -31.88 -5.53 21.30
CA ALA A 498 -31.58 -6.38 22.46
C ALA A 498 -30.11 -6.86 22.47
N LEU A 499 -29.56 -7.21 21.30
CA LEU A 499 -28.14 -7.56 21.17
C LEU A 499 -27.23 -6.35 21.44
N TRP A 500 -27.60 -5.17 20.97
CA TRP A 500 -26.88 -3.93 21.28
C TRP A 500 -26.91 -3.63 22.77
N LYS A 501 -28.03 -3.89 23.45
CA LYS A 501 -28.15 -3.68 24.90
C LYS A 501 -27.21 -4.59 25.67
N LYS A 502 -27.17 -5.87 25.32
CA LYS A 502 -26.22 -6.83 25.90
C LYS A 502 -24.77 -6.39 25.68
N ALA A 503 -24.43 -5.97 24.46
CA ALA A 503 -23.09 -5.49 24.14
C ALA A 503 -22.72 -4.20 24.90
N LEU A 504 -23.69 -3.32 25.13
CA LEU A 504 -23.51 -2.10 25.93
C LEU A 504 -23.28 -2.43 27.41
N GLU A 505 -24.00 -3.41 27.96
CA GLU A 505 -23.79 -3.90 29.33
C GLU A 505 -22.37 -4.44 29.52
N GLU A 506 -21.87 -5.22 28.55
CA GLU A 506 -20.49 -5.74 28.56
C GLU A 506 -19.45 -4.60 28.44
N TYR A 507 -19.70 -3.62 27.55
CA TYR A 507 -18.83 -2.46 27.37
C TYR A 507 -18.73 -1.60 28.64
N VAL A 508 -19.88 -1.29 29.25
CA VAL A 508 -19.96 -0.51 30.49
C VAL A 508 -19.29 -1.26 31.65
N ALA A 509 -19.47 -2.58 31.73
CA ALA A 509 -18.81 -3.40 32.75
C ALA A 509 -17.27 -3.39 32.61
N GLU A 510 -16.75 -3.33 31.38
CA GLU A 510 -15.30 -3.21 31.12
C GLU A 510 -14.76 -1.84 31.57
N LEU A 511 -15.49 -0.75 31.33
CA LEU A 511 -15.09 0.60 31.73
C LEU A 511 -15.16 0.84 33.25
N GLY A 512 -15.97 0.05 33.96
CA GLY A 512 -16.21 0.19 35.39
C GLY A 512 -17.42 1.08 35.72
N GLU A 513 -17.82 1.11 37.00
CA GLU A 513 -18.86 2.02 37.48
C GLU A 513 -18.32 3.45 37.49
N GLY A 514 -18.62 4.20 36.42
CA GLY A 514 -18.09 5.56 36.23
C GLY A 514 -19.00 6.45 35.37
N GLU A 515 -18.50 7.66 35.15
CA GLU A 515 -19.04 8.66 34.24
C GLU A 515 -18.25 8.63 32.93
N LEU A 516 -18.94 8.72 31.80
CA LEU A 516 -18.35 8.72 30.47
C LEU A 516 -18.42 10.12 29.87
N ASP A 517 -17.31 10.60 29.33
CA ASP A 517 -17.33 11.75 28.44
C ASP A 517 -17.99 11.41 27.08
N TYR A 518 -18.15 12.41 26.22
CA TYR A 518 -18.75 12.22 24.92
C TYR A 518 -17.98 11.25 24.02
N ASP A 519 -16.65 11.26 24.06
CA ASP A 519 -15.84 10.49 23.12
C ASP A 519 -15.92 9.00 23.45
N VAL A 520 -15.79 8.64 24.73
CA VAL A 520 -15.95 7.27 25.23
C VAL A 520 -17.38 6.77 25.03
N PHE A 521 -18.37 7.63 25.22
CA PHE A 521 -19.78 7.33 24.94
C PHE A 521 -20.03 7.08 23.45
N ALA A 522 -19.58 8.01 22.60
CA ALA A 522 -19.83 7.98 21.15
C ALA A 522 -19.11 6.81 20.49
N TYR A 523 -17.93 6.44 20.99
CA TYR A 523 -17.14 5.32 20.48
C TYR A 523 -17.94 4.01 20.42
N PHE A 524 -18.72 3.69 21.47
CA PHE A 524 -19.62 2.52 21.44
C PHE A 524 -20.65 2.60 20.32
N TRP A 525 -21.34 3.74 20.23
CA TRP A 525 -22.40 3.93 19.24
C TRP A 525 -21.86 4.00 17.81
N TYR A 526 -20.61 4.44 17.61
CA TYR A 526 -19.95 4.40 16.30
C TYR A 526 -19.67 2.96 15.86
N MET A 527 -19.27 2.07 16.76
CA MET A 527 -19.13 0.64 16.45
C MET A 527 -20.47 0.00 16.06
N VAL A 528 -21.53 0.30 16.81
CA VAL A 528 -22.89 -0.17 16.48
C VAL A 528 -23.34 0.40 15.14
N SER A 529 -23.17 1.71 14.95
CA SER A 529 -23.50 2.43 13.73
C SER A 529 -22.79 1.84 12.53
N ALA A 530 -21.49 1.60 12.61
CA ALA A 530 -20.74 0.99 11.53
C ALA A 530 -21.24 -0.42 11.17
N GLY A 531 -21.93 -1.13 12.06
CA GLY A 531 -22.54 -2.44 11.76
C GLY A 531 -23.89 -2.38 11.04
N VAL A 532 -24.51 -1.20 10.90
CA VAL A 532 -25.87 -1.05 10.33
C VAL A 532 -25.78 -0.49 8.91
N GLU A 533 -26.37 -1.21 7.94
CA GLU A 533 -26.38 -0.80 6.52
C GLU A 533 -27.16 0.51 6.32
N ASP A 534 -28.39 0.60 6.83
CA ASP A 534 -29.29 1.73 6.57
C ASP A 534 -29.29 2.82 7.68
N ASP A 535 -29.09 4.07 7.28
CA ASP A 535 -29.12 5.26 8.14
C ASP A 535 -30.42 5.42 8.97
N PRO A 536 -31.62 5.24 8.38
CA PRO A 536 -32.87 5.35 9.12
C PRO A 536 -33.02 4.29 10.21
N THR A 537 -32.53 3.07 9.98
CA THR A 537 -32.66 1.94 10.91
C THR A 537 -31.93 2.23 12.21
N PHE A 538 -30.66 2.67 12.13
CA PHE A 538 -29.89 3.07 13.30
C PHE A 538 -30.55 4.23 14.05
N THR A 539 -30.92 5.28 13.31
CA THR A 539 -31.48 6.51 13.88
C THR A 539 -32.81 6.27 14.58
N LEU A 540 -33.74 5.56 13.94
CA LEU A 540 -35.06 5.26 14.50
C LEU A 540 -34.98 4.30 15.69
N ALA A 541 -34.09 3.31 15.63
CA ALA A 541 -33.87 2.38 16.74
C ALA A 541 -33.40 3.13 18.00
N LEU A 542 -32.40 4.03 17.87
CA LEU A 542 -31.96 4.86 18.99
C LEU A 542 -33.07 5.80 19.47
N TRP A 543 -33.80 6.43 18.55
CA TRP A 543 -34.88 7.34 18.91
C TRP A 543 -35.96 6.66 19.73
N LYS A 544 -36.38 5.47 19.33
CA LYS A 544 -37.42 4.70 20.02
C LYS A 544 -36.92 4.12 21.33
N ALA A 545 -35.73 3.52 21.34
CA ALA A 545 -35.20 2.84 22.51
C ALA A 545 -34.87 3.80 23.66
N PHE A 546 -34.51 5.06 23.37
CA PHE A 546 -34.26 6.10 24.38
C PHE A 546 -35.40 7.12 24.53
N GLY A 547 -36.48 6.97 23.76
CA GLY A 547 -37.63 7.89 23.76
C GLY A 547 -37.30 9.31 23.29
N LEU A 548 -36.34 9.49 22.38
CA LEU A 548 -35.88 10.81 21.88
C LEU A 548 -36.96 11.60 21.12
N SER A 549 -38.07 10.97 20.73
CA SER A 549 -39.23 11.62 20.12
C SER A 549 -40.14 12.35 21.12
N ASP A 550 -40.01 12.05 22.42
CA ASP A 550 -40.78 12.70 23.47
C ASP A 550 -40.07 14.00 23.91
N ASP A 551 -40.17 15.04 23.08
CA ASP A 551 -39.97 16.45 23.51
C ASP A 551 -41.26 17.01 24.16
N GLY A 552 -42.25 16.15 24.44
CA GLY A 552 -43.47 16.48 25.15
C GLY A 552 -43.27 16.55 26.66
N LYS A 553 -42.92 17.75 27.17
CA LYS A 553 -43.12 18.22 28.56
C LYS A 553 -42.87 17.17 29.66
N ARG A 554 -41.65 17.10 30.21
CA ARG A 554 -41.48 16.60 31.58
C ARG A 554 -42.20 17.58 32.55
N PRO A 555 -43.09 17.11 33.45
CA PRO A 555 -43.61 17.96 34.52
C PRO A 555 -42.45 18.29 35.46
N ARG A 556 -42.25 19.58 35.74
CA ARG A 556 -41.36 20.05 36.80
C ARG A 556 -41.81 19.37 38.09
N ARG A 557 -40.99 18.48 38.64
CA ARG A 557 -41.17 18.01 40.01
C ARG A 557 -40.70 19.13 40.94
N SER A 558 -41.68 19.73 41.61
CA SER A 558 -41.56 20.55 42.83
C SER A 558 -41.04 19.73 43.99
#